data_AF-A0A2A5VEM2-F1
#
_entry.id   AF-A0A2A5VEM2-F1
#
_cell.length_a   1.000
_cell.length_b   1.000
_cell.length_c   1.000
_cell.angle_alpha   90.00
_cell.angle_beta   90.00
_cell.angle_gamma   90.00
#
_symmetry.space_group_name_H-M   'P 1'
#
loop_
_entity.id
_entity.type
_entity.pdbx_description
1 polymer ?
#
loop_
_entity_poly.entity_id
_entity_poly.type
_entity_poly.pdbx_seq_one_letter_code
_entity_poly.pdbx_strand_id
1 'polypeptide(L)'
;MKMSADESNTALIVIGNSITEGRLQMVLRKRDWNAEVVKDGDKAVDEFVALRPDLVFIAVDIPTLDGHVAALEMRESDPKARVVFVSSRGRIDLAEDAAYSAGAVGVLMTPFTDSSIEEAWSQWMGKIPEAPGLTDLDALYPTLEEPEPPELPPLPGMPPLPGAPIPTMEGIELPPPQPNEPAPTLVTTKNKRKGRWIIRLFILLIISGGAVGGAHYAGILDLNSLIDQVMGLV
;
A
#
# COMPACT_ATOMS: atom_id res chain seq x y z
N MET A 1 29.93 23.36 12.15
CA MET A 1 28.56 22.90 12.47
C MET A 1 27.80 22.89 11.16
N LYS A 2 27.70 21.73 10.49
CA LYS A 2 26.97 21.60 9.21
C LYS A 2 25.49 21.75 9.54
N MET A 3 24.85 22.80 9.02
CA MET A 3 23.39 22.85 8.97
C MET A 3 22.94 21.69 8.09
N SER A 4 22.18 20.74 8.66
CA SER A 4 21.48 19.75 7.86
C SER A 4 20.52 20.48 6.93
N ALA A 5 20.33 19.94 5.72
CA ALA A 5 19.29 20.41 4.84
C ALA A 5 17.96 20.48 5.60
N ASP A 6 17.18 21.51 5.27
CA ASP A 6 15.84 21.82 5.79
C ASP A 6 14.90 20.62 5.59
N GLU A 7 14.86 19.69 6.56
CA GLU A 7 13.88 18.59 6.62
C GLU A 7 12.53 19.16 7.06
N SER A 8 11.87 19.85 6.13
CA SER A 8 10.50 20.33 6.31
C SER A 8 9.53 19.16 6.21
N ASN A 9 8.67 19.01 7.22
CA ASN A 9 7.62 18.00 7.25
C ASN A 9 6.75 18.05 6.00
N THR A 10 6.30 16.88 5.53
CA THR A 10 5.50 16.79 4.31
C THR A 10 4.13 16.21 4.61
N ALA A 11 3.08 16.86 4.12
CA ALA A 11 1.72 16.33 4.13
C ALA A 11 1.27 15.95 2.72
N LEU A 12 0.50 14.87 2.63
CA LEU A 12 -0.17 14.43 1.41
C LEU A 12 -1.67 14.80 1.52
N ILE A 13 -2.20 15.48 0.51
CA ILE A 13 -3.61 15.90 0.46
C ILE A 13 -4.27 15.16 -0.70
N VAL A 14 -5.23 14.30 -0.36
CA VAL A 14 -5.96 13.42 -1.27
C VAL A 14 -7.44 13.77 -1.22
N ILE A 15 -7.77 14.92 -1.80
CA ILE A 15 -9.12 15.49 -1.77
C ILE A 15 -9.49 15.85 -3.21
N GLY A 16 -10.78 15.77 -3.55
CA GLY A 16 -11.31 16.14 -4.88
C GLY A 16 -11.81 17.59 -4.99
N ASN A 17 -11.61 18.43 -3.97
CA ASN A 17 -12.16 19.77 -3.86
C ASN A 17 -11.04 20.82 -3.76
N SER A 18 -10.86 21.60 -4.83
CA SER A 18 -9.77 22.59 -4.96
C SER A 18 -9.77 23.70 -3.91
N ILE A 19 -10.94 24.09 -3.39
CA ILE A 19 -11.05 25.09 -2.33
C ILE A 19 -10.50 24.53 -1.02
N THR A 20 -10.85 23.27 -0.73
CA THR A 20 -10.40 22.57 0.47
C THR A 20 -8.89 22.27 0.40
N GLU A 21 -8.41 21.79 -0.75
CA GLU A 21 -6.99 21.59 -1.05
C GLU A 21 -6.20 22.88 -0.80
N GLY A 22 -6.60 23.99 -1.44
CA GLY A 22 -5.90 25.27 -1.30
C GLY A 22 -5.92 25.83 0.13
N ARG A 23 -7.00 25.59 0.87
CA ARG A 23 -7.09 25.98 2.28
C ARG A 23 -6.13 25.17 3.15
N LEU A 24 -6.06 23.85 2.98
CA LEU A 24 -5.10 23.00 3.70
C LEU A 24 -3.66 23.37 3.35
N GLN A 25 -3.34 23.56 2.07
CA GLN A 25 -2.01 24.00 1.63
C GLN A 25 -1.61 25.32 2.30
N MET A 26 -2.54 26.28 2.40
CA MET A 26 -2.26 27.55 3.07
C MET A 26 -1.95 27.35 4.57
N VAL A 27 -2.71 26.50 5.26
CA VAL A 27 -2.50 26.23 6.69
C VAL A 27 -1.19 25.48 6.94
N LEU A 28 -0.87 24.50 6.10
CA LEU A 28 0.38 23.74 6.17
C LEU A 28 1.60 24.62 5.90
N ARG A 29 1.53 25.50 4.89
CA ARG A 29 2.61 26.46 4.61
C ARG A 29 2.87 27.44 5.77
N LYS A 30 1.82 27.86 6.50
CA LYS A 30 1.99 28.69 7.71
C LYS A 30 2.72 27.97 8.84
N ARG A 31 2.79 26.64 8.78
CA ARG A 31 3.45 25.76 9.77
C ARG A 31 4.81 25.26 9.29
N ASP A 32 5.32 25.77 8.17
CA ASP A 32 6.56 25.32 7.51
C ASP A 32 6.50 23.86 7.02
N TRP A 33 5.30 23.40 6.62
CA TRP A 33 5.09 22.08 6.01
C TRP A 33 4.98 22.20 4.48
N ASN A 34 5.55 21.22 3.80
CA ASN A 34 5.30 20.96 2.39
C ASN A 34 3.96 20.22 2.23
N ALA A 35 3.29 20.43 1.09
CA ALA A 35 2.00 19.82 0.81
C ALA A 35 1.95 19.33 -0.64
N GLU A 36 1.85 18.02 -0.81
CA GLU A 36 1.62 17.39 -2.12
C GLU A 36 0.13 17.10 -2.30
N VAL A 37 -0.42 17.40 -3.48
CA VAL A 37 -1.86 17.20 -3.76
C VAL A 37 -2.04 16.12 -4.82
N VAL A 38 -2.79 15.08 -4.46
CA VAL A 38 -3.17 13.98 -5.34
C VAL A 38 -4.70 13.88 -5.38
N LYS A 39 -5.27 13.47 -6.50
CA LYS A 39 -6.75 13.46 -6.71
C LYS A 39 -7.31 12.08 -6.96
N ASP A 40 -6.50 11.05 -6.78
CA ASP A 40 -6.71 9.70 -7.29
C ASP A 40 -6.19 8.73 -6.24
N GLY A 41 -7.04 7.82 -5.78
CA GLY A 41 -6.73 6.93 -4.67
C GLY A 41 -5.58 5.96 -4.97
N ASP A 42 -5.51 5.41 -6.19
CA ASP A 42 -4.40 4.53 -6.58
C ASP A 42 -3.05 5.29 -6.52
N LYS A 43 -3.02 6.50 -7.07
CA LYS A 43 -1.82 7.36 -7.00
C LYS A 43 -1.51 7.81 -5.58
N ALA A 44 -2.52 7.98 -4.73
CA ALA A 44 -2.31 8.41 -3.35
C ALA A 44 -1.50 7.37 -2.58
N VAL A 45 -1.79 6.08 -2.75
CA VAL A 45 -1.01 5.00 -2.12
C VAL A 45 0.42 4.97 -2.68
N ASP A 46 0.58 5.10 -4.00
CA ASP A 46 1.91 5.19 -4.64
C ASP A 46 2.75 6.35 -4.07
N GLU A 47 2.17 7.55 -4.00
CA GLU A 47 2.83 8.76 -3.51
C GLU A 47 3.09 8.69 -2.00
N PHE A 48 2.19 8.07 -1.23
CA PHE A 48 2.42 7.82 0.20
C PHE A 48 3.70 7.01 0.42
N VAL A 49 3.88 5.91 -0.34
CA VAL A 49 5.07 5.07 -0.24
C VAL A 49 6.33 5.81 -0.70
N ALA A 50 6.22 6.64 -1.73
CA ALA A 50 7.36 7.38 -2.28
C ALA A 50 7.80 8.55 -1.39
N LEU A 51 6.85 9.36 -0.93
CA LEU A 51 7.10 10.60 -0.18
C LEU A 51 7.25 10.36 1.32
N ARG A 52 6.69 9.26 1.84
CA ARG A 52 6.66 8.94 3.27
C ARG A 52 6.16 10.14 4.11
N PRO A 53 4.98 10.71 3.79
CA PRO A 53 4.50 11.94 4.41
C PRO A 53 4.24 11.74 5.92
N ASP A 54 4.44 12.80 6.69
CA ASP A 54 4.20 12.84 8.13
C ASP A 54 2.71 12.88 8.49
N LEU A 55 1.87 13.34 7.56
CA LEU A 55 0.43 13.48 7.71
C LEU A 55 -0.29 13.33 6.37
N VAL A 56 -1.38 12.59 6.35
CA VAL A 56 -2.25 12.43 5.18
C VAL A 56 -3.62 13.02 5.48
N PHE A 57 -4.12 13.89 4.60
CA PHE A 57 -5.50 14.32 4.58
C PHE A 57 -6.21 13.62 3.42
N ILE A 58 -7.22 12.81 3.68
CA ILE A 58 -7.90 12.02 2.63
C ILE A 58 -9.41 12.14 2.74
N ALA A 59 -10.11 12.33 1.61
CA ALA A 59 -11.56 12.18 1.56
C ALA A 59 -11.94 10.72 1.35
N VAL A 60 -13.10 10.29 1.86
CA VAL A 60 -13.59 8.91 1.60
C VAL A 60 -13.91 8.74 0.12
N ASP A 61 -14.68 9.66 -0.46
CA ASP A 61 -15.04 9.59 -1.88
C ASP A 61 -13.96 10.24 -2.74
N ILE A 62 -13.06 9.43 -3.27
CA ILE A 62 -12.05 9.83 -4.25
C ILE A 62 -12.11 8.89 -5.46
N PRO A 63 -11.71 9.36 -6.67
CA PRO A 63 -11.62 8.51 -7.87
C PRO A 63 -10.70 7.30 -7.69
N THR A 64 -10.92 6.28 -8.52
CA THR A 64 -10.15 5.01 -8.67
C THR A 64 -10.20 4.04 -7.50
N LEU A 65 -9.83 4.47 -6.30
CA LEU A 65 -9.77 3.66 -5.10
C LEU A 65 -10.46 4.41 -3.97
N ASP A 66 -11.34 3.74 -3.24
CA ASP A 66 -12.03 4.35 -2.10
C ASP A 66 -11.02 4.82 -1.04
N GLY A 67 -11.23 6.03 -0.50
CA GLY A 67 -10.29 6.64 0.43
C GLY A 67 -10.14 5.89 1.75
N HIS A 68 -11.16 5.12 2.17
CA HIS A 68 -11.03 4.20 3.29
C HIS A 68 -10.06 3.07 2.97
N VAL A 69 -10.20 2.45 1.80
CA VAL A 69 -9.30 1.38 1.35
C VAL A 69 -7.87 1.91 1.16
N ALA A 70 -7.71 3.08 0.53
CA ALA A 70 -6.41 3.73 0.39
C ALA A 70 -5.75 4.00 1.74
N ALA A 71 -6.51 4.46 2.75
CA ALA A 71 -6.00 4.66 4.10
C ALA A 71 -5.57 3.33 4.76
N LEU A 72 -6.33 2.25 4.57
CA LEU A 72 -5.95 0.92 5.06
C LEU A 72 -4.64 0.44 4.40
N GLU A 73 -4.50 0.56 3.09
CA GLU A 73 -3.24 0.19 2.40
C GLU A 73 -2.03 1.01 2.90
N MET A 74 -2.22 2.31 3.12
CA MET A 74 -1.18 3.16 3.72
C MET A 74 -0.80 2.67 5.12
N ARG A 75 -1.78 2.31 5.96
CA ARG A 75 -1.57 1.80 7.33
C ARG A 75 -0.95 0.40 7.35
N GLU A 76 -1.27 -0.45 6.39
CA GLU A 76 -0.62 -1.75 6.19
C GLU A 76 0.86 -1.56 5.84
N SER A 77 1.15 -0.60 4.94
CA SER A 77 2.52 -0.29 4.51
C SER A 77 3.35 0.42 5.59
N ASP A 78 2.71 1.23 6.45
CA ASP A 78 3.32 1.90 7.58
C ASP A 78 2.35 1.99 8.78
N PRO A 79 2.54 1.16 9.82
CA PRO A 79 1.77 1.22 11.07
C PRO A 79 1.89 2.55 11.84
N LYS A 80 2.74 3.48 11.40
CA LYS A 80 2.87 4.85 11.92
C LYS A 80 2.33 5.93 10.97
N ALA A 81 1.65 5.55 9.89
CA ALA A 81 0.98 6.52 9.02
C ALA A 81 -0.08 7.30 9.81
N ARG A 82 -0.01 8.63 9.78
CA ARG A 82 -1.03 9.52 10.38
C ARG A 82 -2.01 9.93 9.30
N VAL A 83 -3.24 9.46 9.42
CA VAL A 83 -4.31 9.76 8.47
C VAL A 83 -5.38 10.60 9.16
N VAL A 84 -5.83 11.66 8.50
CA VAL A 84 -6.98 12.47 8.89
C VAL A 84 -8.00 12.39 7.76
N PHE A 85 -9.19 11.90 8.05
CA PHE A 85 -10.28 11.93 7.08
C PHE A 85 -10.85 13.33 6.97
N VAL A 86 -11.11 13.80 5.75
CA VAL A 86 -11.74 15.10 5.50
C VAL A 86 -13.10 14.86 4.88
N SER A 87 -14.16 15.36 5.53
CA SER A 87 -15.53 15.09 5.07
C SER A 87 -16.44 16.30 5.22
N SER A 88 -17.55 16.29 4.50
CA SER A 88 -18.64 17.25 4.72
C SER A 88 -19.57 16.76 5.83
N ARG A 89 -20.36 17.66 6.42
CA ARG A 89 -21.33 17.28 7.46
C ARG A 89 -22.24 16.11 7.07
N GLY A 90 -22.67 16.04 5.82
CA GLY A 90 -23.58 14.98 5.35
C GLY A 90 -22.94 13.60 5.22
N ARG A 91 -21.62 13.50 5.37
CA ARG A 91 -20.86 12.24 5.27
C ARG A 91 -19.89 12.07 6.44
N ILE A 92 -20.18 12.72 7.57
CA ILE A 92 -19.30 12.68 8.74
C ILE A 92 -19.30 11.28 9.36
N ASP A 93 -20.47 10.66 9.49
CA ASP A 93 -20.61 9.30 10.04
C ASP A 93 -19.79 8.28 9.24
N LEU A 94 -19.86 8.33 7.90
CA LEU A 94 -19.05 7.48 7.03
C LEU A 94 -17.54 7.72 7.22
N ALA A 95 -17.13 8.97 7.40
CA ALA A 95 -15.74 9.31 7.65
C ALA A 95 -15.26 8.88 9.04
N GLU A 96 -16.15 8.90 10.04
CA GLU A 96 -15.87 8.39 11.39
C GLU A 96 -15.72 6.86 11.39
N ASP A 97 -16.58 6.14 10.67
CA ASP A 97 -16.47 4.69 10.49
C ASP A 97 -15.14 4.32 9.78
N ALA A 98 -14.81 5.01 8.70
CA ALA A 98 -13.55 4.83 7.98
C ALA A 98 -12.34 5.18 8.87
N ALA A 99 -12.44 6.26 9.65
CA ALA A 99 -11.40 6.69 10.58
C ALA A 99 -11.16 5.65 11.68
N TYR A 100 -12.22 5.11 12.27
CA TYR A 100 -12.11 4.04 13.26
C TYR A 100 -11.46 2.79 12.64
N SER A 101 -11.96 2.36 11.48
CA SER A 101 -11.47 1.17 10.79
C SER A 101 -9.98 1.27 10.41
N ALA A 102 -9.54 2.42 9.88
CA ALA A 102 -8.15 2.64 9.48
C ALA A 102 -7.22 3.07 10.64
N GLY A 103 -7.73 3.31 11.84
CA GLY A 103 -6.92 3.86 12.94
C GLY A 103 -6.41 5.27 12.64
N ALA A 104 -7.25 6.10 12.02
CA ALA A 104 -6.94 7.49 11.71
C ALA A 104 -6.80 8.32 13.00
N VAL A 105 -5.98 9.37 12.95
CA VAL A 105 -5.75 10.26 14.10
C VAL A 105 -6.86 11.30 14.29
N GLY A 106 -7.77 11.44 13.31
CA GLY A 106 -8.98 12.25 13.46
C GLY A 106 -9.79 12.41 12.18
N VAL A 107 -10.87 13.18 12.29
CA VAL A 107 -11.75 13.59 11.19
C VAL A 107 -11.85 15.11 11.18
N LEU A 108 -11.66 15.73 10.02
CA LEU A 108 -11.80 17.17 9.78
C LEU A 108 -13.08 17.44 9.00
N MET A 109 -14.06 18.08 9.64
CA MET A 109 -15.30 18.47 8.98
C MET A 109 -15.13 19.76 8.17
N THR A 110 -15.67 19.77 6.96
CA THR A 110 -15.78 20.95 6.09
C THR A 110 -17.13 21.67 6.26
N PRO A 111 -17.17 23.01 6.15
CA PRO A 111 -16.01 23.90 6.11
C PRO A 111 -15.33 23.99 7.48
N PHE A 112 -14.01 24.17 7.48
CA PHE A 112 -13.21 24.37 8.71
C PHE A 112 -12.58 25.76 8.74
N THR A 113 -12.23 26.22 9.93
CA THR A 113 -11.43 27.45 10.15
C THR A 113 -9.98 27.10 10.48
N ASP A 114 -9.10 28.10 10.48
CA ASP A 114 -7.71 27.92 10.94
C ASP A 114 -7.68 27.49 12.41
N SER A 115 -8.61 28.00 13.23
CA SER A 115 -8.75 27.60 14.65
C SER A 115 -9.19 26.14 14.80
N SER A 116 -10.09 25.63 13.96
CA SER A 116 -10.49 24.22 14.01
C SER A 116 -9.30 23.28 13.76
N ILE A 117 -8.39 23.65 12.86
CA ILE A 117 -7.17 22.87 12.62
C ILE A 117 -6.21 23.01 13.79
N GLU A 118 -6.03 24.22 14.35
CA GLU A 118 -5.15 24.45 15.50
C GLU A 118 -5.56 23.61 16.71
N GLU A 119 -6.85 23.59 17.03
CA GLU A 119 -7.42 22.82 18.14
C GLU A 119 -7.21 21.31 17.94
N ALA A 120 -7.37 20.81 16.71
CA ALA A 120 -7.21 19.39 16.39
C ALA A 120 -5.75 18.95 16.19
N TRP A 121 -4.82 19.88 15.93
CA TRP A 121 -3.46 19.55 15.52
C TRP A 121 -2.69 18.71 16.56
N SER A 122 -2.81 19.08 17.83
CA SER A 122 -2.16 18.36 18.93
C SER A 122 -2.63 16.89 18.99
N GLN A 123 -3.92 16.64 18.74
CA GLN A 123 -4.47 15.30 18.66
C GLN A 123 -3.89 14.53 17.47
N TRP A 124 -3.83 15.16 16.28
CA TRP A 124 -3.31 14.50 15.08
C TRP A 124 -1.84 14.08 15.21
N MET A 125 -1.03 14.88 15.92
CA MET A 125 0.38 14.58 16.17
C MET A 125 0.61 13.61 17.34
N GLY A 126 -0.45 13.25 18.06
CA GLY A 126 -0.40 12.38 19.23
C GLY A 126 -0.26 10.89 18.91
N LYS A 127 -0.85 10.06 19.78
CA LYS A 127 -0.83 8.60 19.62
C LYS A 127 -1.68 8.20 18.43
N ILE A 128 -1.13 7.33 17.59
CA ILE A 128 -1.85 6.75 16.47
C ILE A 128 -2.71 5.58 16.97
N PRO A 129 -4.02 5.57 16.71
CA PRO A 129 -4.91 4.46 17.09
C PRO A 129 -4.57 3.15 16.37
N GLU A 130 -5.07 2.04 16.92
CA GLU A 130 -5.06 0.75 16.23
C GLU A 130 -6.00 0.78 15.02
N ALA A 131 -5.69 -0.01 13.99
CA ALA A 131 -6.44 -0.07 12.75
C ALA A 131 -7.16 -1.43 12.62
N PRO A 132 -8.33 -1.64 13.28
CA PRO A 132 -9.02 -2.93 13.28
C PRO A 132 -9.41 -3.40 11.88
N GLY A 133 -9.65 -2.49 10.94
CA GLY A 133 -10.02 -2.81 9.56
C GLY A 133 -8.92 -3.48 8.74
N LEU A 134 -7.66 -3.47 9.20
CA LEU A 134 -6.59 -4.20 8.53
C LEU A 134 -6.84 -5.72 8.54
N THR A 135 -7.52 -6.23 9.57
CA THR A 135 -7.84 -7.67 9.66
C THR A 135 -8.79 -8.10 8.54
N ASP A 136 -9.74 -7.23 8.18
CA ASP A 136 -10.68 -7.48 7.08
C ASP A 136 -9.98 -7.37 5.72
N LEU A 137 -9.00 -6.47 5.59
CA LEU A 137 -8.20 -6.32 4.37
C LEU A 137 -7.35 -7.57 4.09
N ASP A 138 -6.72 -8.14 5.12
CA ASP A 138 -5.96 -9.39 5.03
C ASP A 138 -6.85 -10.58 4.62
N ALA A 139 -8.12 -10.58 5.04
CA ALA A 139 -9.09 -11.60 4.64
C ALA A 139 -9.51 -11.50 3.16
N LEU A 140 -9.55 -10.29 2.59
CA LEU A 140 -9.86 -10.06 1.17
C LEU A 140 -8.71 -10.49 0.24
N TYR A 141 -7.48 -10.35 0.71
CA TYR A 141 -6.28 -10.84 0.03
C TYR A 141 -5.57 -11.84 0.93
N PRO A 142 -6.09 -13.06 1.08
CA PRO A 142 -5.37 -14.09 1.80
C PRO A 142 -3.99 -14.14 1.17
N THR A 143 -2.96 -13.97 1.99
CA THR A 143 -1.58 -14.20 1.56
C THR A 143 -1.61 -15.59 0.98
N LEU A 144 -1.52 -15.69 -0.36
CA LEU A 144 -1.27 -16.97 -0.99
C LEU A 144 -0.03 -17.46 -0.27
N GLU A 145 -0.16 -18.53 0.54
CA GLU A 145 1.00 -19.24 1.07
C GLU A 145 1.89 -19.44 -0.15
N GLU A 146 3.01 -18.72 -0.22
CA GLU A 146 3.99 -19.00 -1.26
C GLU A 146 4.28 -20.48 -1.06
N PRO A 147 3.93 -21.37 -2.02
CA PRO A 147 4.20 -22.78 -1.84
C PRO A 147 5.67 -22.86 -1.47
N GLU A 148 5.96 -23.54 -0.34
CA GLU A 148 7.35 -23.67 0.12
C GLU A 148 8.18 -23.99 -1.13
N PRO A 149 9.16 -23.14 -1.49
CA PRO A 149 9.92 -23.34 -2.69
C PRO A 149 10.41 -24.79 -2.64
N PRO A 150 10.09 -25.62 -3.64
CA PRO A 150 10.38 -27.05 -3.57
C PRO A 150 11.83 -27.19 -3.15
N GLU A 151 12.11 -28.03 -2.16
CA GLU A 151 13.47 -28.26 -1.67
C GLU A 151 14.38 -28.45 -2.89
N LEU A 152 15.17 -27.41 -3.20
CA LEU A 152 16.05 -27.47 -4.34
C LEU A 152 16.99 -28.65 -4.06
N PRO A 153 17.19 -29.58 -5.01
CA PRO A 153 18.15 -30.65 -4.81
C PRO A 153 19.47 -30.00 -4.39
N PRO A 154 20.20 -30.59 -3.42
CA PRO A 154 21.45 -30.03 -2.95
C PRO A 154 22.32 -29.76 -4.17
N LEU A 155 22.77 -28.50 -4.30
CA LEU A 155 23.61 -28.09 -5.41
C LEU A 155 24.77 -29.09 -5.52
N PRO A 156 25.09 -29.60 -6.73
CA PRO A 156 26.27 -30.42 -6.90
C PRO A 156 27.45 -29.69 -6.28
N GLY A 157 28.15 -30.34 -5.34
CA GLY A 157 29.31 -29.76 -4.71
C GLY A 157 30.26 -29.24 -5.80
N MET A 158 30.73 -28.00 -5.65
CA MET A 158 31.67 -27.45 -6.62
C MET A 158 32.84 -28.44 -6.79
N PRO A 159 33.26 -28.74 -8.03
CA PRO A 159 34.42 -29.60 -8.24
C PRO A 159 35.61 -28.98 -7.49
N PRO A 160 36.44 -29.79 -6.82
CA PRO A 160 37.60 -29.27 -6.11
C PRO A 160 38.46 -28.50 -7.09
N LEU A 161 38.74 -27.23 -6.76
CA LEU A 161 39.67 -26.40 -7.53
C LEU A 161 41.02 -27.12 -7.62
N PRO A 162 41.57 -27.35 -8.81
CA PRO A 162 42.89 -27.96 -8.96
C PRO A 162 43.95 -27.07 -8.30
N GLY A 163 44.63 -27.57 -7.27
CA GLY A 163 45.85 -26.95 -6.74
C GLY A 163 45.75 -26.23 -5.39
N ALA A 164 44.66 -26.35 -4.63
CA ALA A 164 44.66 -25.91 -3.22
C ALA A 164 45.21 -27.03 -2.30
N PRO A 165 46.20 -26.76 -1.44
CA PRO A 165 46.68 -27.75 -0.48
C PRO A 165 45.58 -28.08 0.53
N ILE A 166 45.31 -29.38 0.74
CA ILE A 166 44.42 -29.88 1.79
C ILE A 166 45.17 -29.73 3.12
N PRO A 167 44.67 -28.99 4.12
CA PRO A 167 45.23 -29.06 5.46
C PRO A 167 44.88 -30.44 6.05
N THR A 168 45.92 -31.19 6.42
CA THR A 168 45.80 -32.43 7.20
C THR A 168 45.06 -32.13 8.51
N MET A 169 43.88 -32.72 8.68
CA MET A 169 43.09 -32.61 9.91
C MET A 169 43.73 -33.45 11.01
N GLU A 170 44.69 -32.87 11.71
CA GLU A 170 45.24 -33.43 12.94
C GLU A 170 45.02 -32.40 14.05
N GLY A 171 44.00 -32.63 14.89
CA GLY A 171 43.87 -31.95 16.19
C GLY A 171 42.87 -30.79 16.32
N ILE A 172 41.74 -30.77 15.61
CA ILE A 172 40.62 -29.88 15.98
C ILE A 172 39.48 -30.74 16.52
N GLU A 173 39.46 -30.87 17.84
CA GLU A 173 38.29 -31.38 18.58
C GLU A 173 37.16 -30.36 18.41
N LEU A 174 36.07 -30.77 17.75
CA LEU A 174 34.87 -29.95 17.59
C LEU A 174 34.34 -29.59 18.99
N PRO A 175 34.09 -28.30 19.29
CA PRO A 175 33.37 -27.95 20.51
C PRO A 175 31.97 -28.58 20.47
N PRO A 176 31.40 -28.98 21.62
CA PRO A 176 30.05 -29.52 21.67
C PRO A 176 29.04 -28.50 21.13
N PRO A 177 27.98 -28.95 20.45
CA PRO A 177 27.00 -28.05 19.86
C PRO A 177 26.35 -27.23 20.98
N GLN A 178 26.50 -25.91 20.91
CA GLN A 178 25.74 -25.02 21.77
C GLN A 178 24.28 -24.99 21.29
N PRO A 179 23.29 -24.90 22.21
CA PRO A 179 21.90 -24.69 21.83
C PRO A 179 21.81 -23.47 20.91
N ASN A 180 21.21 -23.63 19.74
CA ASN A 180 21.03 -22.55 18.77
C ASN A 180 20.33 -21.37 19.45
N GLU A 181 21.07 -20.29 19.71
CA GLU A 181 20.44 -18.98 19.83
C GLU A 181 19.77 -18.67 18.48
N PRO A 182 18.49 -18.29 18.45
CA PRO A 182 17.85 -17.93 17.20
C PRO A 182 18.63 -16.77 16.57
N ALA A 183 19.08 -16.98 15.33
CA ALA A 183 19.77 -15.96 14.55
C ALA A 183 18.94 -14.66 14.56
N PRO A 184 19.59 -13.48 14.57
CA PRO A 184 18.87 -12.23 14.39
C PRO A 184 18.09 -12.31 13.08
N THR A 185 16.76 -12.23 13.17
CA THR A 185 15.86 -12.16 12.03
C THR A 185 16.28 -10.98 11.17
N LEU A 186 16.98 -11.27 10.07
CA LEU A 186 17.13 -10.35 8.96
C LEU A 186 15.73 -10.11 8.40
N VAL A 187 15.13 -8.98 8.79
CA VAL A 187 13.88 -8.51 8.22
C VAL A 187 14.16 -8.15 6.76
N THR A 188 13.98 -9.10 5.85
CA THR A 188 14.04 -8.81 4.42
C THR A 188 12.76 -8.10 4.04
N THR A 189 12.82 -6.78 3.90
CA THR A 189 11.74 -6.00 3.28
C THR A 189 11.72 -6.31 1.77
N LYS A 190 10.92 -7.31 1.38
CA LYS A 190 10.67 -7.58 -0.04
C LYS A 190 9.63 -6.59 -0.58
N ASN A 191 10.11 -5.72 -1.46
CA ASN A 191 9.36 -4.75 -2.24
C ASN A 191 8.24 -5.43 -3.07
N LYS A 192 6.98 -5.31 -2.65
CA LYS A 192 5.79 -5.82 -3.35
C LYS A 192 5.45 -4.95 -4.56
N ARG A 193 6.25 -5.04 -5.63
CA ARG A 193 5.97 -4.36 -6.92
C ARG A 193 5.07 -5.13 -7.89
N LYS A 194 4.44 -6.25 -7.49
CA LYS A 194 3.75 -7.15 -8.44
C LYS A 194 2.21 -7.08 -8.50
N GLY A 195 1.54 -6.37 -7.59
CA GLY A 195 0.07 -6.28 -7.59
C GLY A 195 -0.52 -5.47 -8.76
N ARG A 196 0.16 -4.39 -9.18
CA ARG A 196 -0.36 -3.44 -10.18
C ARG A 196 -0.50 -4.00 -11.60
N TRP A 197 0.25 -5.04 -11.98
CA TRP A 197 0.13 -5.62 -13.33
C TRP A 197 -1.03 -6.61 -13.44
N ILE A 198 -1.28 -7.38 -12.37
CA ILE A 198 -2.36 -8.37 -12.35
C ILE A 198 -3.72 -7.67 -12.37
N ILE A 199 -3.87 -6.58 -11.62
CA ILE A 199 -5.10 -5.77 -11.60
C ILE A 199 -5.37 -5.15 -12.99
N ARG A 200 -4.35 -4.60 -13.66
CA ARG A 200 -4.49 -4.07 -15.03
C ARG A 200 -4.86 -5.14 -16.05
N LEU A 201 -4.37 -6.36 -15.89
CA LEU A 201 -4.67 -7.49 -16.77
C LEU A 201 -6.13 -7.97 -16.60
N PHE A 202 -6.63 -8.00 -15.36
CA PHE A 202 -8.04 -8.29 -15.08
C PHE A 202 -9.00 -7.22 -15.62
N ILE A 203 -8.67 -5.93 -15.47
CA ILE A 203 -9.49 -4.83 -16.01
C ILE A 203 -9.55 -4.90 -17.55
N LEU A 204 -8.41 -5.17 -18.22
CA LEU A 204 -8.38 -5.34 -19.67
C LEU A 204 -9.19 -6.55 -20.15
N LEU A 205 -9.18 -7.66 -19.39
CA LEU A 205 -10.01 -8.84 -19.70
C LEU A 205 -11.51 -8.54 -19.58
N ILE A 206 -11.93 -7.75 -18.58
CA ILE A 206 -13.34 -7.37 -18.40
C ILE A 206 -13.81 -6.44 -19.53
N ILE A 207 -12.98 -5.45 -19.93
CA ILE A 207 -13.32 -4.54 -21.03
C ILE A 207 -13.37 -5.30 -22.36
N SER A 208 -12.44 -6.23 -22.59
CA SER A 208 -12.43 -7.09 -23.77
C SER A 208 -13.64 -8.03 -23.81
N GLY A 209 -13.98 -8.67 -22.68
CA GLY A 209 -15.15 -9.56 -22.57
C GLY A 209 -16.47 -8.82 -22.74
N GLY A 210 -16.58 -7.60 -22.20
CA GLY A 210 -17.77 -6.75 -22.34
C GLY A 210 -18.05 -6.32 -23.79
N ALA A 211 -17.00 -6.01 -24.56
CA ALA A 211 -17.14 -5.66 -25.98
C ALA A 211 -17.61 -6.84 -26.85
N VAL A 212 -17.07 -8.04 -26.59
CA VAL A 212 -17.46 -9.27 -27.31
C VAL A 212 -18.88 -9.70 -26.94
N GLY A 213 -19.24 -9.63 -25.64
CA GLY A 213 -20.60 -9.91 -25.17
C GLY A 213 -21.65 -8.91 -25.70
N GLY A 214 -21.30 -7.61 -25.74
CA GLY A 214 -22.15 -6.57 -26.31
C GLY A 214 -22.38 -6.72 -27.82
N ALA A 215 -21.34 -7.09 -28.57
CA ALA A 215 -21.46 -7.35 -30.01
C ALA A 215 -22.28 -8.61 -30.33
N HIS A 216 -22.23 -9.63 -29.47
CA HIS A 216 -23.12 -10.80 -29.53
C HIS A 216 -24.58 -10.43 -29.29
N TYR A 217 -24.83 -9.64 -28.24
CA TYR A 217 -26.17 -9.18 -27.89
C TYR A 217 -26.78 -8.27 -28.98
N ALA A 218 -25.95 -7.43 -29.61
CA ALA A 218 -26.37 -6.56 -30.72
C ALA A 218 -26.54 -7.28 -32.06
N GLY A 219 -26.28 -8.60 -32.13
CA GLY A 219 -26.42 -9.41 -33.34
C GLY A 219 -25.37 -9.14 -34.42
N ILE A 220 -24.24 -8.51 -34.05
CA ILE A 220 -23.15 -8.17 -34.98
C ILE A 220 -22.14 -9.33 -35.08
N LEU A 221 -22.02 -10.14 -34.03
CA LEU A 221 -21.17 -11.34 -33.97
C LEU A 221 -21.98 -12.53 -33.45
N ASP A 222 -21.85 -13.69 -34.06
CA ASP A 222 -22.51 -14.93 -33.60
C ASP A 222 -21.46 -15.86 -32.96
N LEU A 223 -21.46 -15.91 -31.62
CA LEU A 223 -20.46 -16.63 -30.83
C LEU A 223 -20.60 -18.15 -30.99
N ASN A 224 -21.78 -18.64 -31.35
CA ASN A 224 -22.01 -20.07 -31.55
C ASN A 224 -21.16 -20.60 -32.72
N SER A 225 -21.02 -19.81 -33.80
CA SER A 225 -20.21 -20.23 -34.96
C SER A 225 -18.70 -20.29 -34.66
N LEU A 226 -18.21 -19.42 -33.77
CA LEU A 226 -16.82 -19.40 -33.34
C LEU A 226 -16.50 -20.53 -32.36
N ILE A 227 -17.44 -20.85 -31.47
CA ILE A 227 -17.29 -21.98 -30.54
C ILE A 227 -17.27 -23.30 -31.31
N ASP A 228 -18.14 -23.46 -32.32
CA ASP A 228 -18.14 -24.64 -33.18
C ASP A 228 -16.84 -24.77 -34.01
N GLN A 229 -16.27 -23.65 -34.46
CA GLN A 229 -15.02 -23.64 -35.23
C GLN A 229 -13.78 -23.96 -34.39
N VAL A 230 -13.81 -23.66 -33.09
CA VAL A 230 -12.72 -23.98 -32.15
C VAL A 230 -12.89 -25.39 -31.56
N MET A 231 -14.12 -25.82 -31.29
CA MET A 231 -14.43 -27.15 -30.74
C MET A 231 -14.46 -28.25 -31.80
N GLY A 232 -14.57 -27.91 -33.09
CA GLY A 232 -14.47 -28.83 -34.23
C GLY A 232 -13.04 -29.13 -34.69
N LEU A 233 -12.03 -28.64 -33.97
CA LEU A 233 -10.60 -28.86 -34.24
C LEU A 233 -9.87 -29.70 -33.17
N VAL A 234 -10.64 -30.38 -32.30
CA VAL A 234 -10.14 -31.41 -31.37
C VAL A 234 -10.63 -32.79 -31.81
#